data_AF-A0A950WJ87-F1
#
_entry.id   AF-A0A950WJ87-F1
#
_cell.length_a   1.000
_cell.length_b   1.000
_cell.length_c   1.000
_cell.angle_alpha   90.00
_cell.angle_beta   90.00
_cell.angle_gamma   90.00
#
_symmetry.space_group_name_H-M   'P 1'
#
loop_
_entity.id
_entity.type
_entity.pdbx_description
1 polymer ?
#
loop_
_entity_poly.entity_id
_entity_poly.type
_entity_poly.pdbx_seq_one_letter_code
_entity_poly.pdbx_strand_id
1 'polypeptide(L)'
;MPSIWVLTAVIAALLVVISLAQPMAERLRLPYTVLLAVIGVALAGLAAFLLYTPLTDAFNDIAQPIVEFPFNATVFLVIFLPLLLFHAALTIDVRELVEDAAPILMLAIVAV
;
A
#
# COMPACT_ATOMS: atom_id res chain seq x y z
N MET A 1 -14.35 20.09 8.11
CA MET A 1 -13.65 18.97 8.78
C MET A 1 -14.48 17.72 8.53
N PRO A 2 -13.92 16.65 7.94
CA PRO A 2 -14.68 15.42 7.71
C PRO A 2 -15.15 14.86 9.06
N SER A 3 -16.41 14.46 9.12
CA SER A 3 -17.00 13.85 10.30
C SER A 3 -16.38 12.45 10.53
N ILE A 4 -16.21 12.07 11.80
CA ILE A 4 -15.55 10.80 12.19
C ILE A 4 -16.21 9.59 11.50
N TRP A 5 -17.53 9.63 11.28
CA TRP A 5 -18.26 8.56 10.58
C TRP A 5 -17.81 8.38 9.13
N VAL A 6 -17.46 9.47 8.42
CA VAL A 6 -16.95 9.39 7.02
C VAL A 6 -15.60 8.70 7.01
N LEU A 7 -14.69 9.11 7.90
CA LEU A 7 -13.35 8.53 7.98
C LEU A 7 -13.44 7.02 8.28
N THR A 8 -14.27 6.64 9.25
CA THR A 8 -14.50 5.22 9.58
C THR A 8 -15.10 4.45 8.41
N ALA A 9 -16.08 5.03 7.70
CA ALA A 9 -16.68 4.39 6.53
C ALA A 9 -15.67 4.18 5.39
N VAL A 10 -14.79 5.17 5.15
CA VAL A 10 -13.72 5.06 4.15
C VAL A 10 -12.73 3.97 4.53
N ILE A 11 -12.25 3.93 5.78
CA ILE A 11 -11.33 2.88 6.24
C ILE A 11 -12.01 1.51 6.14
N ALA A 12 -13.27 1.38 6.57
CA ALA A 12 -14.03 0.14 6.47
C ALA A 12 -14.17 -0.32 5.01
N ALA A 13 -14.48 0.59 4.08
CA ALA A 13 -14.56 0.28 2.66
C ALA A 13 -13.21 -0.20 2.11
N LEU A 14 -12.09 0.44 2.48
CA LEU A 14 -10.74 -0.01 2.09
C LEU A 14 -10.43 -1.41 2.65
N LEU A 15 -10.82 -1.71 3.89
CA LEU A 15 -10.65 -3.06 4.47
C LEU A 15 -11.48 -4.12 3.73
N VAL A 16 -12.69 -3.78 3.30
CA VAL A 16 -13.52 -4.66 2.43
C VAL A 16 -12.84 -4.88 1.08
N VAL A 17 -12.28 -3.83 0.48
CA VAL A 17 -11.52 -3.95 -0.77
C VAL A 17 -10.31 -4.86 -0.59
N ILE A 18 -9.55 -4.70 0.48
CA ILE A 18 -8.39 -5.54 0.81
C ILE A 18 -8.81 -7.01 0.99
N SER A 19 -9.89 -7.28 1.72
CA SER A 19 -10.36 -8.64 1.95
C SER A 19 -10.87 -9.33 0.69
N LEU A 20 -11.45 -8.58 -0.26
CA LEU A 20 -11.86 -9.08 -1.57
C LEU A 20 -10.68 -9.23 -2.54
N ALA A 21 -9.62 -8.43 -2.39
CA ALA A 21 -8.45 -8.52 -3.25
C ALA A 21 -7.74 -9.88 -3.12
N GLN A 22 -7.71 -10.48 -1.93
CA GLN A 22 -7.07 -11.78 -1.72
C GLN A 22 -7.72 -12.93 -2.56
N PRO A 23 -9.03 -13.21 -2.45
CA PRO A 23 -9.67 -14.23 -3.30
C PRO A 23 -9.69 -13.85 -4.78
N MET A 24 -9.67 -12.56 -5.13
CA MET A 24 -9.55 -12.11 -6.52
C MET A 24 -8.17 -12.42 -7.10
N ALA A 25 -7.08 -12.21 -6.34
CA ALA A 25 -5.71 -12.52 -6.76
C ALA A 25 -5.54 -14.01 -7.05
N GLU A 26 -6.11 -14.87 -6.21
CA GLU A 26 -6.11 -16.33 -6.41
C GLU A 26 -6.86 -16.73 -7.70
N ARG A 27 -8.04 -16.14 -7.94
CA ARG A 27 -8.84 -16.42 -9.14
C ARG A 27 -8.18 -15.95 -10.43
N LEU A 28 -7.55 -14.76 -10.40
CA LEU A 28 -6.84 -14.20 -11.56
C LEU A 28 -5.42 -14.75 -11.73
N ARG A 29 -4.92 -15.52 -10.77
CA ARG A 29 -3.54 -16.05 -10.73
C ARG A 29 -2.48 -14.94 -10.81
N LEU A 30 -2.73 -13.82 -10.14
CA LEU A 30 -1.82 -12.68 -10.07
C LEU A 30 -1.19 -12.57 -8.67
N PRO A 31 0.05 -12.03 -8.55
CA PRO A 31 0.60 -11.70 -7.24
C PRO A 31 -0.32 -10.71 -6.51
N TYR A 32 -0.59 -10.99 -5.23
CA TYR A 32 -1.46 -10.16 -4.40
C TYR A 32 -1.02 -8.68 -4.37
N THR A 33 0.29 -8.43 -4.31
CA THR A 33 0.87 -7.08 -4.33
C THR A 33 0.59 -6.33 -5.63
N VAL A 34 0.65 -7.02 -6.77
CA VAL A 34 0.36 -6.44 -8.09
C VAL A 34 -1.12 -6.09 -8.19
N LEU A 35 -2.01 -6.99 -7.77
CA LEU A 35 -3.46 -6.72 -7.79
C LEU A 35 -3.81 -5.55 -6.86
N LEU A 36 -3.22 -5.51 -5.66
CA LEU A 36 -3.43 -4.42 -4.71
C LEU A 36 -2.99 -3.07 -5.32
N ALA A 37 -1.85 -3.03 -6.01
CA ALA A 37 -1.37 -1.84 -6.70
C ALA A 37 -2.35 -1.38 -7.80
N VAL A 38 -2.85 -2.31 -8.62
CA VAL A 38 -3.85 -2.02 -9.67
C VAL A 38 -5.14 -1.46 -9.07
N ILE A 39 -5.65 -2.08 -7.99
CA ILE A 39 -6.85 -1.61 -7.30
C ILE A 39 -6.63 -0.20 -6.73
N GLY A 40 -5.49 0.06 -6.10
CA GLY A 40 -5.16 1.38 -5.56
C GLY A 40 -5.11 2.46 -6.63
N VAL A 41 -4.46 2.18 -7.78
CA VAL A 41 -4.42 3.09 -8.94
C VAL A 41 -5.83 3.33 -9.49
N ALA A 42 -6.65 2.29 -9.61
CA ALA A 42 -8.02 2.42 -10.07
C ALA A 42 -8.87 3.27 -9.13
N LEU A 43 -8.75 3.08 -7.81
CA LEU A 43 -9.47 3.89 -6.81
C LEU A 43 -9.05 5.36 -6.85
N ALA A 44 -7.75 5.63 -6.94
CA ALA A 44 -7.24 6.99 -7.06
C ALA A 44 -7.72 7.65 -8.37
N GLY A 45 -7.69 6.91 -9.50
CA GLY A 45 -8.17 7.38 -10.79
C GLY A 45 -9.67 7.67 -10.79
N LEU A 46 -10.48 6.79 -10.17
CA LEU A 46 -11.92 6.98 -10.01
C LEU A 46 -12.23 8.20 -9.12
N ALA A 47 -11.50 8.38 -8.01
CA ALA A 47 -11.67 9.53 -7.13
C ALA A 47 -11.33 10.85 -7.86
N ALA A 48 -10.23 10.89 -8.60
CA ALA A 48 -9.85 12.04 -9.42
C ALA A 48 -10.91 12.33 -10.50
N PHE A 49 -11.40 11.29 -11.17
CA PHE A 49 -12.47 11.43 -12.16
C PHE A 49 -13.74 12.02 -11.55
N LEU A 50 -14.18 11.54 -10.38
CA LEU A 50 -15.36 12.04 -9.70
C LEU A 50 -15.21 13.51 -9.27
N LEU A 51 -14.04 13.91 -8.78
CA LEU A 51 -13.79 15.25 -8.24
C LEU A 51 -13.69 16.32 -9.34
N TYR A 52 -13.03 16.00 -10.46
CA TYR A 52 -12.76 16.98 -11.51
C TYR A 52 -13.81 17.00 -12.63
N THR A 53 -14.87 16.21 -12.53
CA THR A 53 -15.91 16.11 -13.57
C THR A 53 -17.17 16.89 -13.18
N PRO A 54 -17.79 17.68 -14.08
CA PRO A 54 -19.01 18.45 -13.79
C PRO A 54 -20.29 17.61 -13.72
N LEU A 55 -20.20 16.28 -13.71
CA LEU A 55 -21.36 15.37 -13.76
C LEU A 55 -22.02 15.19 -12.39
N THR A 56 -21.27 15.28 -11.29
CA THR A 56 -21.82 15.04 -9.94
C THR A 56 -20.95 15.67 -8.85
N ASP A 57 -21.58 16.37 -7.90
CA ASP A 57 -20.90 16.89 -6.70
C ASP A 57 -21.14 16.05 -5.45
N ALA A 58 -22.04 15.06 -5.52
CA ALA A 58 -22.49 14.28 -4.36
C ALA A 58 -21.38 13.45 -3.68
N PHE A 59 -20.25 13.23 -4.36
CA PHE A 59 -19.13 12.42 -3.86
C PHE A 59 -17.86 13.23 -3.58
N ASN A 60 -17.89 14.56 -3.74
CA ASN A 60 -16.70 15.40 -3.58
C ASN A 60 -16.10 15.27 -2.18
N ASP A 61 -16.95 15.22 -1.15
CA ASP A 61 -16.52 15.04 0.25
C ASP A 61 -15.78 13.73 0.51
N ILE A 62 -16.04 12.68 -0.28
CA ILE A 62 -15.39 11.37 -0.18
C ILE A 62 -14.16 11.28 -1.10
N ALA A 63 -14.22 11.92 -2.28
CA ALA A 63 -13.15 11.90 -3.27
C ALA A 63 -11.98 12.83 -2.88
N GLN A 64 -12.26 13.99 -2.29
CA GLN A 64 -11.24 14.99 -1.95
C GLN A 64 -10.14 14.44 -1.03
N PRO A 65 -10.44 13.70 0.06
CA PRO A 65 -9.40 13.11 0.91
C PRO A 65 -8.53 12.05 0.22
N ILE A 66 -9.04 11.42 -0.84
CA ILE A 66 -8.31 10.40 -1.62
C ILE A 66 -7.36 11.08 -2.61
N VAL A 67 -7.79 12.17 -3.26
CA VAL A 67 -6.98 12.92 -4.23
C VAL A 67 -5.92 13.77 -3.54
N GLU A 68 -6.30 14.45 -2.45
CA GLU A 68 -5.41 15.30 -1.65
C GLU A 68 -4.68 14.52 -0.54
N PHE A 69 -4.49 13.21 -0.75
CA PHE A 69 -3.94 12.33 0.27
C PHE A 69 -2.55 12.82 0.74
N PRO A 70 -2.38 13.13 2.04
CA PRO A 70 -1.21 13.87 2.53
C PRO A 70 0.06 13.02 2.64
N PHE A 71 -0.02 11.72 2.33
CA PHE A 71 1.10 10.80 2.46
C PHE A 71 1.76 10.54 1.11
N ASN A 72 3.02 10.95 1.00
CA ASN A 72 3.89 10.59 -0.13
C ASN A 72 4.69 9.30 0.18
N ALA A 73 5.35 8.75 -0.83
CA ALA A 73 6.15 7.53 -0.70
C ALA A 73 7.21 7.62 0.41
N THR A 74 7.82 8.80 0.61
CA THR A 74 8.82 9.02 1.66
C THR A 74 8.23 8.84 3.06
N VAL A 75 7.02 9.37 3.31
CA VAL A 75 6.36 9.21 4.61
C VAL A 75 6.06 7.73 4.88
N PHE A 76 5.60 6.98 3.87
CA PHE A 76 5.41 5.53 4.00
C PHE A 76 6.73 4.82 4.30
N LEU A 77 7.80 5.10 3.54
CA LEU A 77 9.10 4.47 3.80
C LEU A 77 9.58 4.77 5.22
N VAL A 78 9.59 6.03 5.64
CA VAL A 78 10.11 6.40 6.97
C VAL A 78 9.30 5.76 8.10
N ILE A 79 7.98 5.65 7.97
CA ILE A 79 7.11 5.06 9.01
C ILE A 79 7.18 3.53 9.01
N PHE A 80 7.13 2.89 7.83
CA PHE A 80 7.02 1.45 7.73
C PHE A 80 8.37 0.74 7.66
N LEU A 81 9.43 1.36 7.13
CA LEU A 81 10.75 0.73 7.01
C LEU A 81 11.30 0.23 8.36
N PRO A 82 11.18 0.95 9.50
CA PRO A 82 11.59 0.42 10.80
C PRO A 82 10.86 -0.88 11.17
N LEU A 83 9.54 -0.92 10.96
CA LEU A 83 8.71 -2.10 11.20
C LEU A 83 9.06 -3.24 10.25
N LEU A 84 9.28 -2.95 8.97
CA LEU A 84 9.63 -3.93 7.94
C LEU A 84 11.02 -4.51 8.19
N LEU A 85 12.02 -3.69 8.52
CA LEU A 85 13.36 -4.14 8.87
C LEU A 85 13.35 -5.01 10.12
N PHE A 86 12.59 -4.61 11.15
CA PHE A 86 12.46 -5.41 12.36
C PHE A 86 11.79 -6.76 12.07
N HIS A 87 10.69 -6.75 11.31
CA HIS A 87 10.00 -7.98 10.91
C HIS A 87 10.93 -8.90 10.11
N ALA A 88 11.63 -8.37 9.10
CA ALA A 88 12.61 -9.12 8.32
C ALA A 88 13.72 -9.70 9.21
N ALA A 89 14.27 -8.92 10.13
CA ALA A 89 15.32 -9.36 11.05
C ALA A 89 14.84 -10.49 11.99
N LEU A 90 13.57 -10.49 12.42
CA LEU A 90 12.99 -11.58 13.22
C LEU A 90 12.80 -12.88 12.42
N THR A 91 12.66 -12.79 11.09
CA THR A 91 12.47 -13.95 10.21
C THR A 91 13.78 -14.54 9.68
N ILE A 92 14.89 -13.79 9.72
CA ILE A 92 16.20 -14.23 9.24
C ILE A 92 16.88 -15.09 10.30
N ASP A 93 17.45 -16.24 9.87
CA ASP A 93 18.36 -17.01 10.72
C ASP A 93 19.75 -16.35 10.73
N VAL A 94 20.13 -15.83 11.89
CA VAL A 94 21.41 -15.13 12.08
C VAL A 94 22.60 -16.08 11.91
N ARG A 95 22.46 -17.37 12.24
CA ARG A 95 23.55 -18.32 12.07
C ARG A 95 23.84 -18.53 10.58
N GLU A 96 22.81 -18.79 9.79
CA GLU A 96 22.93 -18.95 8.34
C GLU A 96 23.45 -17.65 7.69
N LEU A 97 22.95 -16.50 8.14
CA LEU A 97 23.42 -15.18 7.67
C LEU A 97 24.92 -14.98 7.88
N VAL A 98 25.45 -15.42 9.02
CA VAL A 98 26.88 -15.31 9.34
C VAL A 98 27.71 -16.31 8.53
N GLU A 99 27.21 -17.54 8.36
CA GLU A 99 27.86 -18.57 7.54
C GLU A 99 27.99 -18.12 6.07
N ASP A 100 26.96 -17.46 5.53
CA ASP A 100 26.90 -16.94 4.16
C ASP A 100 27.25 -15.44 4.05
N ALA A 101 27.91 -14.85 5.06
CA ALA A 101 28.17 -13.41 5.08
C ALA A 101 29.02 -12.93 3.89
N ALA A 102 30.00 -13.72 3.44
CA ALA A 102 30.89 -13.34 2.34
C ALA A 102 30.14 -13.11 1.00
N PRO A 103 29.35 -14.06 0.47
CA PRO A 103 28.57 -13.83 -0.74
C PRO A 103 27.49 -12.75 -0.55
N ILE A 104 26.86 -12.66 0.62
CA ILE A 104 25.86 -11.62 0.92
C ILE A 104 26.48 -10.23 0.85
N LEU A 105 27.61 -10.01 1.51
CA LEU A 105 28.32 -8.73 1.49
C LEU A 105 28.86 -8.39 0.10
N MET A 106 29.31 -9.40 -0.67
CA MET A 106 29.69 -9.19 -2.06
C MET A 106 28.52 -8.65 -2.89
N LEU A 107 27.34 -9.27 -2.79
CA LEU A 107 26.14 -8.79 -3.50
C LEU A 107 25.67 -7.42 -2.98
N ALA A 108 25.73 -7.17 -1.67
CA ALA A 108 25.19 -5.96 -1.08
C ALA A 108 26.08 -4.72 -1.27
N ILE A 109 27.41 -4.89 -1.27
CA ILE A 109 28.37 -3.77 -1.29
C ILE A 109 29.03 -3.61 -2.67
N VAL A 110 29.37 -4.71 -3.34
CA VAL A 110 30.17 -4.66 -4.58
C VAL A 110 29.29 -4.62 -5.84
N ALA A 111 28.10 -5.22 -5.81
CA ALA A 111 27.21 -5.25 -6.97
C ALA A 111 26.35 -3.98 -7.13
N VAL A 112 26.33 -3.10 -6.12
CA VAL A 112 25.63 -1.80 -6.10
C VAL A 112 26.63 -0.69 -6.41
#